data_AF-A0A2H5VGF7-F1
#
_entry.id   AF-A0A2H5VGF7-F1
#
_cell.length_a   1.000
_cell.length_b   1.000
_cell.length_c   1.000
_cell.angle_alpha   90.00
_cell.angle_beta   90.00
_cell.angle_gamma   90.00
#
_symmetry.space_group_name_H-M   'P 1'
#
loop_
_entity.id
_entity.type
_entity.pdbx_description
1 polymer ?
#
loop_
_entity_poly.entity_id
_entity_poly.type
_entity_poly.pdbx_seq_one_letter_code
_entity_poly.pdbx_strand_id
1 'polypeptide(L)'
;MKGESYFKEYGVWAVFISAFSPIPYKVFTILSGITRLNLLGFLIASIIGRGLRFFSEAILIIYMGEKVLEFLDRNFELITLSVSFFIFLFLIFKRIRSRRSSR
;
A
#
# COMPACT_ATOMS: atom_id res chain seq x y z
N MET A 1 -22.24 10.25 14.00
CA MET A 1 -21.42 9.27 14.75
C MET A 1 -19.96 9.72 14.81
N LYS A 2 -19.21 9.51 15.90
CA LYS A 2 -17.79 9.95 16.00
C LYS A 2 -16.89 9.38 14.88
N GLY A 3 -17.19 8.19 14.34
CA GLY A 3 -16.43 7.58 13.25
C GLY A 3 -16.50 8.35 11.91
N GLU A 4 -17.61 9.03 11.63
CA GLU A 4 -17.79 9.77 10.37
C GLU A 4 -16.93 11.04 10.31
N SER A 5 -16.76 11.73 11.45
CA SER A 5 -15.91 12.93 11.50
C SER A 5 -14.44 12.58 11.30
N TYR A 6 -13.95 11.52 11.94
CA TYR A 6 -12.59 11.03 11.73
C TYR A 6 -12.36 10.54 10.29
N PHE A 7 -13.33 9.86 9.68
CA PHE A 7 -13.19 9.43 8.29
C PHE A 7 -13.28 10.61 7.30
N LYS A 8 -13.98 11.69 7.64
CA LYS A 8 -13.95 12.94 6.86
C LYS A 8 -12.57 13.59 6.85
N GLU A 9 -11.86 13.52 7.96
CA GLU A 9 -10.55 14.15 8.13
C GLU A 9 -9.39 13.26 7.64
N TYR A 10 -9.46 11.96 7.95
CA TYR A 10 -8.38 10.99 7.68
C TYR A 10 -8.74 9.93 6.63
N GLY A 11 -9.93 9.94 6.05
CA GLY A 11 -10.39 8.88 5.14
C GLY A 11 -9.53 8.72 3.90
N VAL A 12 -8.95 9.81 3.38
CA VAL A 12 -7.99 9.75 2.25
C VAL A 12 -6.73 8.97 2.66
N TRP A 13 -6.21 9.22 3.86
CA TRP A 13 -5.07 8.48 4.40
C TRP A 13 -5.42 7.03 4.72
N ALA A 14 -6.62 6.75 5.23
CA ALA A 14 -7.10 5.40 5.48
C ALA A 14 -7.22 4.59 4.16
N VAL A 15 -7.72 5.21 3.10
CA VAL A 15 -7.76 4.61 1.75
C VAL A 15 -6.35 4.39 1.22
N PHE A 16 -5.44 5.36 1.36
CA PHE A 16 -4.05 5.19 0.91
C PHE A 16 -3.34 4.04 1.65
N ILE A 17 -3.42 4.02 2.98
CA ILE A 17 -2.81 2.98 3.80
C ILE A 17 -3.44 1.63 3.47
N SER A 18 -4.76 1.52 3.36
CA SER A 18 -5.41 0.26 2.98
C SER A 18 -5.11 -0.19 1.55
N ALA A 19 -4.86 0.75 0.63
CA ALA A 19 -4.48 0.46 -0.76
C ALA A 19 -3.05 -0.07 -0.88
N PHE A 20 -2.13 0.49 -0.08
CA PHE A 20 -0.72 0.09 -0.08
C PHE A 20 -0.46 -1.14 0.79
N SER A 21 -1.12 -1.21 1.95
CA SER A 21 -0.92 -2.25 2.96
C SER A 21 -1.79 -3.50 2.68
N PRO A 22 -1.61 -4.61 3.43
CA PRO A 22 -2.43 -5.82 3.30
C PRO A 22 -3.83 -5.69 3.90
N ILE A 23 -4.15 -4.54 4.51
CA ILE A 23 -5.46 -4.28 5.11
C ILE A 23 -6.51 -4.38 3.99
N PRO A 24 -7.72 -4.90 4.27
CA PRO A 24 -8.76 -5.10 3.25
C PRO A 24 -9.21 -3.79 2.60
N TYR A 25 -8.52 -3.37 1.54
CA TYR A 25 -8.81 -2.17 0.75
C TYR A 25 -10.28 -2.09 0.34
N LYS A 26 -10.88 -3.21 -0.08
CA LYS A 26 -12.28 -3.26 -0.53
C LYS A 26 -13.24 -2.76 0.56
N VAL A 27 -12.95 -3.05 1.83
CA VAL A 27 -13.76 -2.57 2.96
C VAL A 27 -13.65 -1.05 3.07
N PHE A 28 -12.44 -0.50 2.98
CA PHE A 28 -12.22 0.95 3.01
C PHE A 28 -12.78 1.68 1.79
N THR A 29 -12.79 1.04 0.61
CA THR A 29 -13.47 1.54 -0.59
C THR A 29 -14.97 1.65 -0.36
N ILE A 30 -15.61 0.59 0.15
CA ILE A 30 -17.05 0.61 0.45
C ILE A 30 -17.35 1.67 1.50
N LEU A 31 -16.57 1.73 2.58
CA LEU A 31 -16.70 2.75 3.62
C LEU A 31 -16.57 4.16 3.05
N SER A 32 -15.63 4.39 2.13
CA SER A 32 -15.45 5.70 1.50
C SER A 32 -16.67 6.14 0.68
N GLY A 33 -17.39 5.20 0.05
CA GLY A 33 -18.66 5.47 -0.63
C GLY A 33 -19.78 5.80 0.37
N ILE A 34 -19.89 5.02 1.45
CA ILE A 34 -20.90 5.22 2.51
C ILE A 34 -20.70 6.59 3.18
N THR A 35 -19.46 6.97 3.49
CA THR A 35 -19.14 8.24 4.16
C THR A 35 -19.05 9.43 3.20
N ARG A 36 -19.31 9.23 1.89
CA ARG A 36 -19.16 10.24 0.84
C ARG A 36 -17.80 10.95 0.89
N LEU A 37 -16.73 10.17 0.97
CA LEU A 37 -15.36 10.68 0.92
C LEU A 37 -15.15 11.45 -0.40
N ASN A 38 -14.31 12.48 -0.38
CA ASN A 38 -13.94 13.22 -1.59
C ASN A 38 -13.41 12.26 -2.66
N LEU A 39 -14.10 12.22 -3.82
CA LEU A 39 -13.79 11.30 -4.91
C LEU A 39 -12.37 11.49 -5.45
N LEU A 40 -11.92 12.74 -5.57
CA LEU A 40 -10.60 13.06 -6.09
C LEU A 40 -9.49 12.57 -5.14
N GLY A 41 -9.65 12.81 -3.84
CA GLY A 41 -8.77 12.29 -2.80
C GLY A 41 -8.75 10.76 -2.77
N PHE A 42 -9.93 10.12 -2.89
CA PHE A 42 -10.04 8.67 -2.99
C PHE A 42 -9.29 8.11 -4.20
N LEU A 43 -9.46 8.72 -5.39
CA LEU A 43 -8.83 8.28 -6.62
C LEU A 43 -7.31 8.42 -6.53
N ILE A 44 -6.81 9.57 -6.08
CA ILE A 44 -5.37 9.80 -5.94
C ILE A 44 -4.77 8.80 -4.93
N ALA A 45 -5.38 8.65 -3.75
CA ALA A 45 -4.94 7.70 -2.74
C ALA A 45 -4.94 6.26 -3.26
N SER A 46 -5.97 5.87 -4.00
CA SER A 46 -6.11 4.54 -4.57
C SER A 46 -5.08 4.27 -5.67
N ILE A 47 -4.92 5.19 -6.62
CA ILE A 47 -3.97 5.06 -7.73
C ILE A 47 -2.55 4.96 -7.19
N ILE A 48 -2.17 5.85 -6.27
CA ILE A 48 -0.81 5.81 -5.71
C ILE A 48 -0.61 4.56 -4.86
N GLY A 49 -1.53 4.22 -3.95
CA GLY A 49 -1.39 3.07 -3.07
C GLY A 49 -1.37 1.73 -3.84
N ARG A 50 -2.32 1.54 -4.76
CA ARG A 50 -2.40 0.33 -5.60
C ARG A 50 -1.27 0.27 -6.61
N GLY A 51 -0.95 1.39 -7.25
CA GLY A 51 0.18 1.50 -8.16
C GLY A 51 1.46 1.08 -7.47
N LEU A 52 1.79 1.70 -6.33
CA LEU A 52 2.97 1.34 -5.55
C LEU A 52 2.99 -0.15 -5.22
N ARG A 53 1.88 -0.72 -4.74
CA ARG A 53 1.81 -2.14 -4.41
C ARG A 53 2.11 -3.05 -5.61
N PHE A 54 1.36 -2.92 -6.70
CA PHE A 54 1.52 -3.79 -7.88
C PHE A 54 2.85 -3.55 -8.62
N PHE A 55 3.33 -2.31 -8.69
CA PHE A 55 4.65 -2.04 -9.26
C PHE A 55 5.78 -2.61 -8.39
N SER A 56 5.64 -2.61 -7.06
CA SER A 56 6.61 -3.26 -6.17
C SER A 56 6.70 -4.76 -6.45
N GLU A 57 5.54 -5.40 -6.58
CA GLU A 57 5.43 -6.83 -6.91
C GLU A 57 6.01 -7.12 -8.29
N ALA A 58 5.67 -6.31 -9.30
CA ALA A 58 6.20 -6.45 -10.66
C ALA A 58 7.73 -6.30 -10.72
N ILE A 59 8.29 -5.31 -10.01
CA ILE A 59 9.74 -5.13 -9.91
C ILE A 59 10.38 -6.37 -9.27
N LEU A 60 9.79 -6.92 -8.21
CA LEU A 60 10.31 -8.13 -7.59
C LEU A 60 10.33 -9.32 -8.56
N ILE A 61 9.24 -9.51 -9.31
CA ILE A 61 9.13 -10.58 -10.31
C ILE A 61 10.19 -10.39 -11.40
N ILE A 62 10.41 -9.16 -11.88
CA ILE A 62 11.44 -8.86 -12.88
C ILE A 62 12.85 -9.21 -12.37
N TYR A 63 13.16 -8.92 -11.10
CA TYR A 63 14.47 -9.17 -10.53
C TYR A 63 14.71 -10.64 -10.12
N MET A 64 13.69 -11.36 -9.67
CA MET A 64 13.81 -12.72 -9.14
C MET A 64 13.35 -13.83 -10.10
N GLY A 65 12.68 -13.48 -11.20
CA GLY A 65 12.25 -14.42 -12.25
C GLY A 65 11.10 -15.37 -11.83
N GLU A 66 10.91 -16.43 -12.63
CA GLU A 66 9.79 -17.38 -12.50
C GLU A 66 9.70 -18.10 -11.15
N LYS A 67 10.79 -18.16 -10.38
CA LYS A 67 10.79 -18.75 -9.02
C LYS A 67 9.83 -18.06 -8.06
N VAL A 68 9.59 -16.76 -8.25
CA VAL A 68 8.63 -16.00 -7.43
C VAL A 68 7.19 -16.27 -7.88
N LEU A 69 6.95 -16.57 -9.15
CA LEU A 69 5.61 -16.84 -9.68
C LEU A 69 5.02 -18.13 -9.08
N GLU A 70 5.78 -19.22 -9.04
CA GLU A 70 5.34 -20.46 -8.39
C GLU A 70 5.14 -20.29 -6.87
N PHE A 71 5.96 -19.45 -6.23
CA PHE A 71 5.81 -19.14 -4.82
C PHE A 71 4.53 -18.33 -4.56
N LEU A 72 4.31 -17.31 -5.39
CA LEU A 72 3.15 -16.42 -5.35
C LEU A 72 1.85 -17.19 -5.59
N ASP A 73 1.80 -18.17 -6.49
CA ASP A 73 0.57 -18.90 -6.81
C ASP A 73 -0.03 -19.65 -5.61
N ARG A 74 0.81 -20.11 -4.67
CA ARG A 74 0.35 -20.86 -3.49
C ARG A 74 -0.01 -19.99 -2.28
N ASN A 75 0.60 -18.81 -2.13
CA ASN A 75 0.43 -17.95 -0.96
C ASN A 75 0.50 -16.45 -1.33
N PHE A 76 -0.14 -16.07 -2.44
CA PHE A 76 0.01 -14.76 -3.07
C PHE A 76 -0.13 -13.61 -2.08
N GLU A 77 -1.14 -13.66 -1.22
CA GLU A 77 -1.42 -12.61 -0.24
C GLU A 77 -0.34 -12.48 0.84
N LEU A 78 0.17 -13.60 1.37
CA LEU A 78 1.15 -13.63 2.46
C LEU A 78 2.57 -13.32 1.97
N ILE A 79 2.94 -13.76 0.78
CA ILE A 79 4.27 -13.50 0.22
C ILE A 79 4.37 -12.05 -0.25
N THR A 80 3.33 -11.56 -0.92
CA THR A 80 3.20 -10.15 -1.28
C THR A 80 3.31 -9.25 -0.04
N LEU A 81 2.68 -9.66 1.07
CA LEU A 81 2.77 -8.98 2.37
C LEU A 81 4.23 -8.88 2.85
N SER A 82 4.95 -10.01 2.94
CA SER A 82 6.32 -10.02 3.44
C SER A 82 7.25 -9.20 2.54
N VAL A 83 7.14 -9.37 1.22
CA VAL A 83 7.97 -8.66 0.26
C VAL A 83 7.74 -7.15 0.32
N SER A 84 6.49 -6.70 0.25
CA SER A 84 6.16 -5.27 0.28
C SER A 84 6.63 -4.62 1.58
N PHE A 85 6.48 -5.31 2.71
CA PHE A 85 6.98 -4.86 4.01
C PHE A 85 8.51 -4.73 4.05
N PHE A 86 9.24 -5.74 3.57
CA PHE A 86 10.72 -5.70 3.53
C PHE A 86 11.25 -4.63 2.58
N ILE A 87 10.63 -4.45 1.41
CA ILE A 87 10.99 -3.36 0.47
C ILE A 87 10.75 -2.00 1.13
N PHE A 88 9.59 -1.79 1.75
CA PHE A 88 9.26 -0.53 2.42
C PHE A 88 10.24 -0.23 3.57
N LEU A 89 10.56 -1.24 4.40
CA LEU A 89 11.53 -1.12 5.47
C LEU A 89 12.94 -0.81 4.94
N PHE A 90 13.36 -1.47 3.85
CA PHE A 90 14.64 -1.22 3.19
C PHE A 90 14.73 0.21 2.63
N LEU A 91 13.68 0.70 1.98
CA LEU A 91 13.63 2.06 1.44
C LEU A 91 13.68 3.11 2.57
N ILE A 92 12.94 2.87 3.67
CA ILE A 92 13.01 3.73 4.87
C ILE A 92 14.42 3.71 5.46
N PHE A 93 15.02 2.53 5.62
CA PHE A 93 16.35 2.40 6.20
C PHE A 93 17.41 3.09 5.33
N LYS A 94 17.35 2.92 4.00
CA LYS A 94 18.23 3.62 3.04
C LYS A 94 18.03 5.13 3.12
N ARG A 95 16.79 5.61 3.23
CA ARG A 95 16.47 7.04 3.36
C ARG A 95 17.00 7.63 4.69
N ILE A 96 16.91 6.88 5.78
CA ILE A 96 17.45 7.27 7.09
C ILE A 96 18.99 7.29 7.04
N ARG A 97 19.62 6.28 6.43
CA ARG A 97 21.08 6.19 6.27
C ARG A 97 21.62 7.31 5.37
N SER A 98 20.93 7.63 4.28
CA SER A 98 21.30 8.73 3.38
C SER A 98 21.26 10.10 4.06
N ARG A 99 20.38 10.31 5.04
CA ARG A 99 20.35 11.56 5.83
C ARG A 99 21.49 11.68 6.84
N ARG A 100 22.16 10.58 7.21
CA ARG A 100 23.26 10.56 8.17
C ARG A 100 24.64 10.82 7.54
N SER A 101 24.77 10.73 6.22
CA SER A 101 26.06 10.87 5.51
C SER A 101 26.39 12.30 5.06
N SER A 102 25.57 13.29 5.41
CA SER A 102 25.77 14.70 5.06
C SER A 102 25.82 15.63 6.28
N ARG A 103 26.23 15.09 7.44
CA ARG A 103 26.76 15.82 8.59
C ARG A 103 28.13 15.23 8.89
#